data_AF-A0A0L0CYH8-F1
#
_entry.id   AF-A0A0L0CYH8-F1
#
_cell.length_a   1.000
_cell.length_b   1.000
_cell.length_c   1.000
_cell.angle_alpha   90.00
_cell.angle_beta   90.00
_cell.angle_gamma   90.00
#
_symmetry.space_group_name_H-M   'P 1'
#
loop_
_entity.id
_entity.type
_entity.pdbx_description
1 polymer ?
#
loop_
_entity_poly.entity_id
_entity_poly.type
_entity_poly.pdbx_seq_one_letter_code
_entity_poly.pdbx_strand_id
1 'polypeptide(L)'
;MLDTIESYIKSHKEKENLYVKKNVSIIGSPLAAGQPLGGVQLACDDLRKLGLHNVIDVLGWKYEDIGNIDNGDNEMKQEKKTNNYINNNDNNNDNNNDNNNDNNNNCYIPNGVIKEKKHDLSNNKMNGYVNHNFYGNYEENNVISTNDKYKNNCYYDNIRNIKEIGIFSKNLFDTMSNELRKKNFVLNIGGDHGVAFSSILSSLQMYQNLRVIWIDAHGDINIPETSPSGNYHGMTLAHTLGLFKKKVPYFEWSEKLTYLKPENTAIIGDKSCYYICYLNFKFIL
;
A
#
# COMPACT_ATOMS: atom_id res chain seq x y z
N MET A 1 -34.08 -14.95 17.40
CA MET A 1 -33.10 -14.74 16.31
C MET A 1 -33.78 -14.89 14.96
N LEU A 2 -34.44 -16.02 14.69
CA LEU A 2 -35.26 -16.20 13.48
C LEU A 2 -36.41 -15.19 13.38
N ASP A 3 -37.17 -14.97 14.46
CA ASP A 3 -38.28 -14.01 14.47
C ASP A 3 -37.83 -12.56 14.19
N THR A 4 -36.60 -12.22 14.57
CA THR A 4 -35.98 -10.91 14.32
C THR A 4 -35.63 -10.76 12.84
N ILE A 5 -35.14 -11.82 12.22
CA ILE A 5 -34.82 -11.88 10.78
C ILE A 5 -36.11 -11.83 9.95
N GLU A 6 -37.13 -12.61 10.32
CA GLU A 6 -38.43 -12.58 9.64
C GLU A 6 -39.13 -11.22 9.75
N SER A 7 -39.09 -10.60 10.93
CA SER A 7 -39.62 -9.26 11.15
C SER A 7 -38.87 -8.21 10.33
N TYR A 8 -37.54 -8.33 10.21
CA TYR A 8 -36.74 -7.45 9.35
C TYR A 8 -37.12 -7.61 7.87
N ILE A 9 -37.17 -8.84 7.35
CA ILE A 9 -37.55 -9.12 5.96
C ILE A 9 -38.95 -8.58 5.63
N LYS A 10 -39.91 -8.74 6.56
CA LYS A 10 -41.31 -8.36 6.34
C LYS A 10 -41.57 -6.85 6.44
N SER A 11 -40.77 -6.13 7.23
CA SER A 11 -40.89 -4.68 7.43
C SER A 11 -39.99 -3.85 6.53
N HIS A 12 -39.00 -4.47 5.87
CA HIS A 12 -38.15 -3.80 4.89
C HIS A 12 -38.96 -3.52 3.61
N LYS A 13 -39.62 -2.36 3.56
CA LYS A 13 -39.95 -1.75 2.27
C LYS A 13 -38.62 -1.53 1.56
N GLU A 14 -38.47 -2.08 0.36
CA GLU A 14 -37.38 -1.75 -0.55
C GLU A 14 -37.38 -0.22 -0.76
N LYS A 15 -36.66 0.51 0.09
CA LYS A 15 -36.20 1.86 -0.27
C LYS A 15 -35.33 1.60 -1.47
N GLU A 16 -35.87 1.84 -2.67
CA GLU A 16 -35.24 1.64 -3.98
C GLU A 16 -33.97 0.84 -3.81
N ASN A 17 -34.10 -0.49 -3.79
CA ASN A 17 -32.95 -1.34 -3.55
C ASN A 17 -31.75 -0.74 -4.28
N LEU A 18 -30.67 -0.54 -3.54
CA LEU A 18 -29.35 -0.31 -4.09
C LEU A 18 -28.91 -1.61 -4.83
N TYR A 19 -29.80 -2.17 -5.66
CA TYR A 19 -29.58 -3.27 -6.57
C TYR A 19 -28.48 -2.78 -7.48
N VAL A 20 -27.26 -3.13 -7.06
CA VAL A 20 -26.18 -3.56 -7.92
C VAL A 20 -26.85 -4.08 -9.20
N LYS A 21 -26.74 -3.28 -10.28
CA LYS A 21 -27.06 -3.80 -11.60
C LYS A 21 -26.33 -5.13 -11.70
N LYS A 22 -26.94 -6.17 -12.27
CA LYS A 22 -26.29 -7.49 -12.47
C LYS A 22 -25.12 -7.38 -13.46
N ASN A 23 -24.11 -6.65 -13.04
CA ASN A 23 -22.95 -6.13 -13.72
C ASN A 23 -21.81 -6.17 -12.69
N VAL A 24 -20.75 -6.89 -13.00
CA VAL A 24 -19.55 -6.97 -12.18
C VAL A 24 -18.34 -6.41 -12.92
N SER A 25 -17.61 -5.49 -12.29
CA SER A 25 -16.27 -5.11 -12.72
C SER A 25 -15.27 -6.07 -12.06
N ILE A 26 -14.48 -6.77 -12.85
CA ILE A 26 -13.47 -7.73 -12.38
C ILE A 26 -12.11 -7.04 -12.44
N ILE A 27 -11.40 -6.99 -11.31
CA ILE A 27 -10.06 -6.43 -11.20
C ILE A 27 -9.14 -7.54 -10.67
N GLY A 28 -8.09 -7.87 -11.43
CA GLY A 28 -7.02 -8.73 -10.94
C GLY A 28 -5.95 -7.91 -10.24
N SER A 29 -5.58 -8.30 -9.03
CA SER A 29 -4.61 -7.60 -8.19
C SER A 29 -3.47 -8.54 -7.79
N PRO A 30 -2.52 -8.85 -8.69
CA PRO A 30 -1.53 -9.93 -8.52
C PRO A 30 -0.36 -9.55 -7.59
N LEU A 31 -0.62 -8.83 -6.50
CA LEU A 31 0.38 -8.46 -5.50
C LEU A 31 0.81 -9.70 -4.70
N ALA A 32 2.12 -9.96 -4.63
CA ALA A 32 2.69 -11.00 -3.78
C ALA A 32 3.67 -10.45 -2.72
N ALA A 33 3.95 -9.14 -2.75
CA ALA A 33 4.99 -8.53 -1.95
C ALA A 33 4.69 -8.43 -0.45
N GLY A 34 3.43 -8.64 -0.04
CA GLY A 34 3.00 -8.59 1.36
C GLY A 34 3.45 -9.79 2.19
N GLN A 35 4.01 -10.83 1.57
CA GLN A 35 4.43 -12.09 2.19
C GLN A 35 5.64 -12.70 1.42
N PRO A 36 6.30 -13.76 1.93
CA PRO A 36 7.62 -14.16 1.42
C PRO A 36 7.60 -15.04 0.15
N LEU A 37 6.48 -15.67 -0.18
CA LEU A 37 6.38 -16.67 -1.26
C LEU A 37 5.86 -16.05 -2.56
N GLY A 38 6.25 -16.63 -3.70
CA GLY A 38 5.50 -16.46 -4.93
C GLY A 38 4.28 -17.38 -4.97
N GLY A 39 3.50 -17.28 -6.04
CA GLY A 39 2.37 -18.14 -6.35
C GLY A 39 1.05 -17.37 -6.36
N VAL A 40 0.81 -16.55 -5.34
CA VAL A 40 -0.45 -15.79 -5.22
C VAL A 40 -0.67 -14.83 -6.39
N GLN A 41 0.39 -14.31 -7.02
CA GLN A 41 0.28 -13.46 -8.21
C GLN A 41 -0.34 -14.16 -9.44
N LEU A 42 -0.37 -15.51 -9.47
CA LEU A 42 -0.94 -16.28 -10.57
C LEU A 42 -2.46 -16.46 -10.45
N ALA A 43 -3.01 -16.23 -9.25
CA ALA A 43 -4.40 -16.57 -8.92
C ALA A 43 -5.42 -15.86 -9.81
N CYS A 44 -5.17 -14.60 -10.19
CA CYS A 44 -6.06 -13.82 -11.04
C CYS A 44 -6.29 -14.49 -12.40
N ASP A 45 -5.19 -14.88 -13.05
CA ASP A 45 -5.25 -15.47 -14.40
C ASP A 45 -5.69 -16.93 -14.35
N ASP A 46 -5.33 -17.66 -13.29
CA ASP A 46 -5.80 -19.03 -13.09
C ASP A 46 -7.32 -19.09 -12.89
N LEU A 47 -7.92 -18.17 -12.12
CA LEU A 47 -9.37 -18.11 -11.95
C LEU A 47 -10.09 -17.75 -13.26
N ARG A 48 -9.53 -16.84 -14.06
CA ARG A 48 -10.03 -16.56 -15.42
C ARG A 48 -9.99 -17.80 -16.29
N LYS A 49 -8.84 -18.49 -16.34
CA LYS A 49 -8.62 -19.71 -17.12
C LYS A 49 -9.56 -20.85 -16.72
N LEU A 50 -9.88 -20.97 -15.42
CA LEU A 50 -10.82 -21.95 -14.88
C LEU A 50 -12.30 -21.61 -15.17
N GLY A 51 -12.58 -20.51 -15.87
CA GLY A 51 -13.91 -20.20 -16.38
C GLY A 51 -14.70 -19.23 -15.51
N LEU A 52 -14.04 -18.34 -14.76
CA LEU A 52 -14.72 -17.29 -13.99
C LEU A 52 -15.76 -16.53 -14.82
N HIS A 53 -15.42 -16.14 -16.05
CA HIS A 53 -16.34 -15.46 -16.97
C HIS A 53 -17.58 -16.30 -17.28
N ASN A 54 -17.37 -17.58 -17.61
CA ASN A 54 -18.47 -18.52 -17.88
C ASN A 54 -19.41 -18.68 -16.67
N VAL A 55 -18.85 -18.70 -15.45
CA VAL A 55 -19.65 -18.78 -14.22
C VAL A 55 -20.53 -17.54 -14.06
N ILE A 56 -19.96 -16.35 -14.28
CA ILE A 56 -20.71 -15.09 -14.19
C ILE A 56 -21.83 -15.04 -15.24
N ASP A 57 -21.54 -15.44 -16.48
CA ASP A 57 -22.50 -15.49 -17.57
C ASP A 57 -23.66 -16.45 -17.29
N VAL A 58 -23.37 -17.67 -16.80
CA VAL A 58 -24.40 -18.67 -16.45
C VAL A 58 -25.30 -18.20 -15.31
N LEU A 59 -24.78 -17.37 -14.39
CA LEU A 59 -25.58 -16.74 -13.33
C LEU A 59 -26.44 -15.56 -13.82
N GLY A 60 -26.33 -15.19 -15.10
CA GLY A 60 -27.09 -14.11 -15.72
C GLY A 60 -26.60 -12.72 -15.31
N TRP A 61 -25.31 -12.59 -14.97
CA TRP A 61 -24.64 -11.31 -14.74
C TRP A 61 -23.82 -10.93 -15.97
N LYS A 62 -23.73 -9.63 -16.26
CA LYS A 62 -22.75 -9.08 -17.20
C LYS A 62 -21.45 -8.82 -16.46
N TYR A 63 -20.34 -8.82 -17.18
CA TYR A 63 -19.06 -8.42 -16.59
C TYR A 63 -18.28 -7.44 -17.47
N GLU A 64 -17.42 -6.67 -16.82
CA GLU A 64 -16.36 -5.86 -17.42
C GLU A 64 -15.04 -6.30 -16.76
N ASP A 65 -14.18 -7.00 -17.48
CA ASP A 65 -12.87 -7.40 -16.96
C ASP A 65 -11.84 -6.31 -17.25
N ILE A 66 -11.36 -5.65 -16.20
CA ILE A 66 -10.43 -4.53 -16.27
C ILE A 66 -8.98 -5.02 -16.46
N GLY A 67 -8.76 -6.34 -16.38
CA GLY A 67 -7.42 -6.93 -16.44
C GLY A 67 -6.72 -6.91 -15.09
N ASN A 68 -5.39 -6.88 -15.11
CA ASN A 68 -4.56 -6.89 -13.92
C ASN A 68 -3.99 -5.49 -13.62
N ILE A 69 -3.95 -5.11 -12.34
CA ILE A 69 -3.22 -3.92 -11.89
C ILE A 69 -1.73 -4.12 -12.19
N ASP A 70 -1.11 -3.11 -12.79
CA ASP A 70 0.33 -3.06 -13.02
C ASP A 70 1.06 -2.55 -11.78
N ASN A 71 2.20 -3.16 -11.46
CA ASN A 71 3.08 -2.79 -10.36
C ASN A 71 3.83 -1.45 -10.62
N GLY A 72 3.72 -0.87 -11.82
CA GLY A 72 4.40 0.37 -12.17
C GLY A 72 5.85 0.17 -12.63
N ASP A 73 6.28 -1.08 -12.87
CA ASP A 73 7.63 -1.41 -13.35
C ASP A 73 7.96 -0.83 -14.74
N ASN A 74 6.96 -0.29 -15.44
CA ASN A 74 7.12 0.29 -16.76
C ASN A 74 7.90 1.63 -16.77
N GLU A 75 7.93 2.39 -15.66
CA GLU A 75 8.78 3.58 -15.56
C GLU A 75 10.28 3.22 -15.48
N MET A 76 10.64 2.12 -14.79
CA MET A 76 12.03 1.64 -14.69
C MET A 76 12.63 1.12 -16.02
N LYS A 77 11.79 0.78 -17.00
CA LYS A 77 12.24 0.35 -18.34
C LYS A 77 12.47 1.52 -19.30
N GLN A 78 11.85 2.68 -19.06
CA GLN A 78 12.05 3.87 -19.89
C GLN A 78 13.35 4.59 -19.55
N GLU A 79 13.71 4.74 -18.26
CA GLU A 79 14.99 5.35 -17.85
C GLU A 79 16.22 4.59 -18.39
N LYS A 80 16.14 3.26 -18.52
CA LYS A 80 17.22 2.45 -19.12
C LYS A 80 17.33 2.59 -20.64
N LYS A 81 16.28 3.02 -21.34
CA LYS A 81 16.32 3.26 -22.80
C LYS A 81 16.79 4.66 -23.15
N THR A 82 16.45 5.67 -22.33
CA THR A 82 16.84 7.07 -22.57
C THR A 82 18.33 7.32 -22.33
N ASN A 83 18.95 6.59 -21.38
CA ASN A 83 20.39 6.71 -21.06
C ASN A 83 21.34 6.16 -22.15
N ASN A 84 20.82 5.54 -23.21
CA ASN A 84 21.64 5.05 -24.33
C ASN A 84 21.66 6.00 -25.55
N TYR A 85 20.99 7.15 -25.51
CA TYR A 85 20.87 8.06 -26.66
C TYR A 85 21.47 9.46 -26.48
N ILE A 86 22.11 9.76 -25.35
CA ILE A 86 22.75 11.06 -25.13
C ILE A 86 24.20 10.84 -24.70
N ASN A 87 25.07 10.67 -25.69
CA ASN A 87 26.49 10.97 -25.60
C ASN A 87 27.00 11.21 -27.03
N ASN A 88 26.96 12.48 -27.44
CA ASN A 88 27.88 13.14 -28.37
C ASN A 88 27.27 14.49 -28.77
N ASN A 89 27.69 15.57 -28.10
CA ASN A 89 28.29 16.74 -28.73
C ASN A 89 28.19 17.99 -27.84
N ASP A 90 29.39 18.54 -27.63
CA ASP A 90 29.74 19.96 -27.62
C ASP A 90 29.45 20.85 -26.41
N ASN A 91 30.60 21.21 -25.80
CA ASN A 91 30.90 22.38 -25.00
C ASN A 91 30.28 23.68 -25.54
N ASN A 92 29.79 24.53 -24.65
CA ASN A 92 30.24 25.93 -24.55
C ASN A 92 29.76 26.60 -23.25
N ASN A 93 30.62 27.51 -22.77
CA ASN A 93 30.54 28.32 -21.56
C ASN A 93 29.22 29.08 -21.35
N ASP A 94 28.84 29.34 -20.09
CA ASP A 94 28.88 30.70 -19.55
C ASP A 94 28.59 30.75 -18.03
N ASN A 95 29.32 31.64 -17.36
CA ASN A 95 29.20 32.01 -15.95
C ASN A 95 27.84 32.68 -15.66
N ASN A 96 27.28 32.46 -14.46
CA ASN A 96 26.93 33.54 -13.53
C ASN A 96 26.44 33.03 -12.17
N ASN A 97 26.83 33.78 -11.14
CA ASN A 97 26.41 33.70 -9.75
C ASN A 97 24.88 33.78 -9.59
N ASP A 98 24.32 33.12 -8.57
CA ASP A 98 23.65 33.84 -7.49
C ASP A 98 23.29 32.95 -6.30
N ASN A 99 23.56 33.51 -5.12
CA ASN A 99 23.19 33.00 -3.80
C ASN A 99 21.66 33.02 -3.63
N ASN A 100 21.11 32.01 -2.95
CA ASN A 100 20.33 32.21 -1.71
C ASN A 100 19.80 30.86 -1.17
N ASN A 101 20.25 30.54 0.03
CA ASN A 101 19.69 29.51 0.91
C ASN A 101 18.48 30.08 1.65
N ASP A 102 17.35 29.38 1.62
CA ASP A 102 16.30 29.52 2.64
C ASP A 102 15.66 28.14 2.89
N ASN A 103 16.26 27.39 3.83
CA ASN A 103 15.66 26.19 4.41
C ASN A 103 15.04 26.56 5.76
N ASN A 104 13.72 26.73 5.78
CA ASN A 104 12.93 26.80 7.01
C ASN A 104 11.87 25.70 6.98
N ASN A 105 12.00 24.71 7.87
CA ASN A 105 10.89 23.91 8.40
C ASN A 105 11.32 23.23 9.71
N ASN A 106 11.08 23.91 10.82
CA ASN A 106 11.25 23.38 12.18
C ASN A 106 9.96 22.64 12.62
N CYS A 107 10.10 21.37 13.04
CA CYS A 107 9.12 20.69 13.87
C CYS A 107 9.30 21.13 15.34
N TYR A 108 8.24 21.68 15.93
CA TYR A 108 8.19 22.08 17.33
C TYR A 108 8.23 20.87 18.29
N ILE A 109 9.08 20.95 19.32
CA ILE A 109 9.02 20.14 20.55
C ILE A 109 9.06 21.11 21.75
N PRO A 110 8.19 20.99 22.78
CA PRO A 110 8.26 21.85 23.95
C PRO A 110 9.37 21.45 24.93
N ASN A 111 9.96 22.49 25.54
CA ASN A 111 11.14 22.53 26.40
C ASN A 111 11.16 21.57 27.60
N GLY A 112 12.35 21.09 27.95
CA GLY A 112 12.63 20.52 29.26
C GLY A 112 14.06 20.03 29.50
N VAL A 113 14.92 20.93 29.97
CA VAL A 113 16.10 20.71 30.85
C VAL A 113 17.43 20.27 30.21
N ILE A 114 18.43 21.14 30.46
CA ILE A 114 19.85 21.12 30.10
C ILE A 114 20.65 20.19 31.03
N LYS A 115 21.63 19.45 30.47
CA LYS A 115 22.93 19.02 31.05
C LYS A 115 23.66 18.20 29.98
N GLU A 116 24.97 18.19 29.76
CA GLU A 116 26.14 18.99 30.12
C GLU A 116 27.23 18.51 29.12
N LYS A 117 28.09 19.40 28.62
CA LYS A 117 29.24 19.02 27.77
C LYS A 117 30.37 18.47 28.64
N LYS A 118 31.04 17.41 28.18
CA LYS A 118 32.48 17.19 28.39
C LYS A 118 33.11 16.63 27.12
N HIS A 119 34.12 17.34 26.62
CA HIS A 119 35.06 16.93 25.58
C HIS A 119 36.45 17.08 26.21
N ASP A 120 37.26 16.03 26.20
CA ASP A 120 38.69 16.10 26.48
C ASP A 120 39.48 15.40 25.36
N LEU A 121 40.29 16.22 24.68
CA LEU A 121 41.72 16.10 24.37
C LEU A 121 42.31 14.88 23.60
N SER A 122 42.68 15.20 22.35
CA SER A 122 44.03 15.11 21.73
C SER A 122 44.79 13.77 21.56
N ASN A 123 44.84 13.34 20.29
CA ASN A 123 45.97 13.01 19.41
C ASN A 123 47.36 12.64 19.97
N ASN A 124 47.95 11.54 19.44
CA ASN A 124 49.24 11.58 18.72
C ASN A 124 49.64 10.26 18.00
N LYS A 125 50.01 10.39 16.70
CA LYS A 125 51.20 9.83 15.99
C LYS A 125 51.32 8.30 15.71
N MET A 126 51.87 7.78 14.60
CA MET A 126 52.39 8.28 13.30
C MET A 126 52.76 7.10 12.35
N ASN A 127 52.92 7.41 11.05
CA ASN A 127 53.67 6.72 9.96
C ASN A 127 53.00 5.54 9.20
N GLY A 128 53.00 5.46 7.86
CA GLY A 128 53.64 6.30 6.83
C GLY A 128 53.39 5.81 5.39
N TYR A 129 54.07 6.51 4.46
CA TYR A 129 54.23 6.32 3.00
C TYR A 129 53.35 7.17 2.06
N VAL A 130 54.05 8.10 1.40
CA VAL A 130 53.58 9.08 0.41
C VAL A 130 53.83 8.51 -1.00
N ASN A 131 52.88 8.67 -1.91
CA ASN A 131 53.21 8.85 -3.32
C ASN A 131 52.21 9.76 -4.04
N HIS A 132 52.74 10.50 -5.02
CA HIS A 132 52.25 11.76 -5.56
C HIS A 132 50.84 11.82 -6.17
N ASN A 133 50.24 12.99 -6.01
CA ASN A 133 48.99 13.49 -6.59
C ASN A 133 48.91 13.41 -8.13
N PHE A 134 47.76 12.94 -8.63
CA PHE A 134 47.12 13.53 -9.80
C PHE A 134 45.61 13.57 -9.55
N TYR A 135 45.12 14.73 -9.10
CA TYR A 135 43.71 15.02 -8.86
C TYR A 135 43.00 15.22 -10.19
N GLY A 136 42.02 14.37 -10.48
CA GLY A 136 40.91 14.67 -11.38
C GLY A 136 39.63 14.65 -10.55
N ASN A 137 39.12 15.83 -10.21
CA ASN A 137 37.83 15.99 -9.55
C ASN A 137 36.73 15.48 -10.49
N TYR A 138 36.11 14.36 -10.14
CA TYR A 138 34.76 14.05 -10.61
C TYR A 138 33.80 14.62 -9.58
N GLU A 139 33.08 15.67 -9.96
CA GLU A 139 31.94 16.15 -9.18
C GLU A 139 30.95 14.99 -9.06
N GLU A 140 30.76 14.49 -7.84
CA GLU A 140 29.63 13.65 -7.48
C GLU A 140 28.36 14.46 -7.71
N ASN A 141 27.80 14.34 -8.92
CA ASN A 141 26.43 14.73 -9.18
C ASN A 141 25.54 13.94 -8.23
N ASN A 142 25.00 14.64 -7.23
CA ASN A 142 24.06 14.14 -6.24
C ASN A 142 22.86 13.47 -6.92
N VAL A 143 22.96 12.17 -7.16
CA VAL A 143 21.79 11.32 -7.32
C VAL A 143 21.17 11.23 -5.93
N ILE A 144 20.14 12.04 -5.69
CA ILE A 144 19.34 11.98 -4.47
C ILE A 144 18.77 10.56 -4.39
N SER A 145 19.39 9.73 -3.57
CA SER A 145 18.89 8.41 -3.23
C SER A 145 17.49 8.59 -2.64
N THR A 146 16.48 7.96 -3.26
CA THR A 146 15.07 8.02 -2.84
C THR A 146 14.84 7.56 -1.38
N ASN A 147 15.87 7.09 -0.69
CA ASN A 147 15.84 6.62 0.69
C ASN A 147 15.95 7.73 1.74
N ASP A 148 16.42 8.94 1.42
CA ASP A 148 16.66 9.95 2.47
C ASP A 148 15.37 10.57 3.04
N LYS A 149 14.28 10.59 2.25
CA LYS A 149 12.96 11.09 2.72
C LYS A 149 12.38 10.29 3.89
N TYR A 150 12.66 8.98 3.94
CA TYR A 150 12.02 8.04 4.87
C TYR A 150 12.91 7.63 6.05
N LYS A 151 14.14 8.17 6.16
CA LYS A 151 15.10 7.86 7.24
C LYS A 151 14.81 8.55 8.58
N ASN A 152 13.77 9.38 8.66
CA ASN A 152 13.44 10.11 9.88
C ASN A 152 12.48 9.31 10.78
N ASN A 153 12.57 9.50 12.11
CA ASN A 153 11.81 8.77 13.15
C ASN A 153 10.26 8.81 13.01
N CYS A 154 9.72 9.60 12.08
CA CYS A 154 8.29 9.78 11.80
C CYS A 154 7.68 8.68 10.92
N TYR A 155 8.49 7.88 10.22
CA TYR A 155 8.03 6.76 9.39
C TYR A 155 8.36 5.41 10.03
N TYR A 156 7.60 4.38 9.65
CA TYR A 156 8.02 3.00 9.86
C TYR A 156 9.13 2.61 8.88
N ASP A 157 10.11 1.87 9.36
CA ASP A 157 11.25 1.34 8.61
C ASP A 157 11.30 -0.20 8.61
N ASN A 158 10.35 -0.85 9.29
CA ASN A 158 10.35 -2.29 9.57
C ASN A 158 9.24 -3.09 8.84
N ILE A 159 8.62 -2.51 7.82
CA ILE A 159 7.65 -3.20 6.96
C ILE A 159 8.34 -3.62 5.67
N ARG A 160 8.33 -4.93 5.38
CA ARG A 160 8.99 -5.50 4.19
C ARG A 160 8.28 -5.06 2.91
N ASN A 161 9.06 -4.85 1.86
CA ASN A 161 8.60 -4.54 0.50
C ASN A 161 7.62 -3.35 0.40
N ILE A 162 7.65 -2.44 1.37
CA ILE A 162 6.61 -1.40 1.52
C ILE A 162 6.52 -0.45 0.32
N LYS A 163 7.62 -0.25 -0.42
CA LYS A 163 7.64 0.53 -1.66
C LYS A 163 6.74 -0.07 -2.73
N GLU A 164 6.93 -1.35 -3.05
CA GLU A 164 6.13 -2.06 -4.05
C GLU A 164 4.66 -2.08 -3.62
N ILE A 165 4.41 -2.41 -2.36
CA ILE A 165 3.07 -2.47 -1.78
C ILE A 165 2.37 -1.11 -1.86
N GLY A 166 3.04 -0.01 -1.50
CA GLY A 166 2.44 1.33 -1.49
C GLY A 166 2.10 1.86 -2.88
N ILE A 167 3.01 1.66 -3.84
CA ILE A 167 2.80 2.03 -5.26
C ILE A 167 1.64 1.21 -5.85
N PHE A 168 1.67 -0.11 -5.68
CA PHE A 168 0.60 -0.99 -6.14
C PHE A 168 -0.75 -0.61 -5.53
N SER A 169 -0.77 -0.38 -4.21
CA SER A 169 -1.97 -0.02 -3.47
C SER A 169 -2.58 1.28 -4.01
N LYS A 170 -1.76 2.27 -4.42
CA LYS A 170 -2.28 3.48 -5.05
C LYS A 170 -2.98 3.18 -6.38
N ASN A 171 -2.34 2.40 -7.25
CA ASN A 171 -2.90 2.03 -8.56
C ASN A 171 -4.22 1.25 -8.42
N LEU A 172 -4.27 0.32 -7.45
CA LEU A 172 -5.49 -0.42 -7.14
C LEU A 172 -6.59 0.52 -6.60
N PHE A 173 -6.25 1.42 -5.68
CA PHE A 173 -7.22 2.36 -5.12
C PHE A 173 -7.86 3.23 -6.21
N ASP A 174 -7.07 3.76 -7.13
CA ASP A 174 -7.56 4.61 -8.23
C ASP A 174 -8.45 3.80 -9.21
N THR A 175 -7.96 2.65 -9.65
CA THR A 175 -8.70 1.77 -10.56
C THR A 175 -10.04 1.34 -9.94
N MET A 176 -10.01 0.86 -8.70
CA MET A 176 -11.22 0.40 -8.02
C MET A 176 -12.18 1.55 -7.72
N SER A 177 -11.68 2.74 -7.37
CA SER A 177 -12.52 3.94 -7.20
C SER A 177 -13.24 4.31 -8.49
N ASN A 178 -12.62 4.12 -9.66
CA ASN A 178 -13.26 4.36 -10.96
C ASN A 178 -14.40 3.36 -11.22
N GLU A 179 -14.17 2.08 -10.95
CA GLU A 179 -15.18 1.04 -11.13
C GLU A 179 -16.36 1.18 -10.18
N LEU A 180 -16.12 1.53 -8.92
CA LEU A 180 -17.18 1.77 -7.93
C LEU A 180 -18.12 2.91 -8.35
N ARG A 181 -17.60 3.95 -9.02
CA ARG A 181 -18.44 5.07 -9.53
C ARG A 181 -19.42 4.63 -10.63
N LYS A 182 -19.15 3.53 -11.33
CA LYS A 182 -20.08 2.93 -12.31
C LYS A 182 -21.28 2.27 -11.63
N LYS A 183 -21.26 2.09 -10.30
CA LYS A 183 -22.26 1.35 -9.51
C LYS A 183 -22.39 -0.12 -9.92
N ASN A 184 -21.31 -0.69 -10.46
CA ASN A 184 -21.18 -2.13 -10.64
C ASN A 184 -20.81 -2.79 -9.31
N PHE A 185 -21.07 -4.09 -9.18
CA PHE A 185 -20.36 -4.90 -8.18
C PHE A 185 -18.88 -4.91 -8.55
N VAL A 186 -17.97 -4.74 -7.60
CA VAL A 186 -16.53 -4.84 -7.87
C VAL A 186 -15.98 -6.11 -7.26
N LEU A 187 -15.51 -7.02 -8.11
CA LEU A 187 -14.81 -8.23 -7.72
C LEU A 187 -13.31 -8.00 -7.85
N ASN A 188 -12.65 -7.75 -6.72
CA ASN A 188 -11.19 -7.70 -6.65
C ASN A 188 -10.63 -9.10 -6.36
N ILE A 189 -9.83 -9.63 -7.28
CA ILE A 189 -9.20 -10.95 -7.19
C ILE A 189 -7.73 -10.73 -6.86
N GLY A 190 -7.35 -11.04 -5.62
CA GLY A 190 -6.02 -10.74 -5.13
C GLY A 190 -4.94 -11.75 -5.53
N GLY A 191 -3.71 -11.34 -5.24
CA GLY A 191 -2.67 -12.20 -4.69
C GLY A 191 -2.79 -12.26 -3.16
N ASP A 192 -1.82 -11.75 -2.41
CA ASP A 192 -1.89 -11.73 -0.94
C ASP A 192 -2.91 -10.72 -0.39
N HIS A 193 -3.19 -10.80 0.92
CA HIS A 193 -4.25 -10.00 1.54
C HIS A 193 -3.94 -8.50 1.61
N GLY A 194 -2.72 -8.06 1.30
CA GLY A 194 -2.34 -6.65 1.24
C GLY A 194 -3.22 -5.81 0.32
N VAL A 195 -3.79 -6.42 -0.72
CA VAL A 195 -4.72 -5.77 -1.66
C VAL A 195 -6.02 -5.29 -1.00
N ALA A 196 -6.37 -5.83 0.18
CA ALA A 196 -7.60 -5.48 0.89
C ALA A 196 -7.59 -4.01 1.36
N PHE A 197 -6.42 -3.44 1.65
CA PHE A 197 -6.31 -2.05 2.11
C PHE A 197 -6.98 -1.08 1.13
N SER A 198 -6.51 -1.07 -0.11
CA SER A 198 -7.04 -0.18 -1.13
C SER A 198 -8.47 -0.54 -1.50
N SER A 199 -8.78 -1.84 -1.54
CA SER A 199 -10.11 -2.33 -1.92
C SER A 199 -11.20 -1.86 -0.95
N ILE A 200 -10.95 -1.98 0.36
CA ILE A 200 -11.87 -1.53 1.39
C ILE A 200 -11.93 0.00 1.42
N LEU A 201 -10.79 0.69 1.42
CA LEU A 201 -10.80 2.15 1.54
C LEU A 201 -11.43 2.84 0.33
N SER A 202 -11.24 2.33 -0.89
CA SER A 202 -11.94 2.86 -2.08
C SER A 202 -13.45 2.67 -1.98
N SER A 203 -13.90 1.49 -1.50
CA SER A 203 -15.31 1.23 -1.27
C SER A 203 -15.89 2.13 -0.18
N LEU A 204 -15.17 2.31 0.92
CA LEU A 204 -15.58 3.15 2.05
C LEU A 204 -15.69 4.63 1.66
N GLN A 205 -14.82 5.12 0.77
CA GLN A 205 -14.93 6.50 0.28
C GLN A 205 -16.21 6.72 -0.54
N MET A 206 -16.71 5.69 -1.23
CA MET A 206 -17.97 5.73 -1.99
C MET A 206 -19.20 5.47 -1.10
N TYR A 207 -19.08 4.52 -0.17
CA TYR A 207 -20.14 4.03 0.70
C TYR A 207 -19.74 4.27 2.16
N GLN A 208 -20.07 5.43 2.71
CA GLN A 208 -19.61 5.82 4.06
C GLN A 208 -20.23 4.97 5.18
N ASN A 209 -21.29 4.22 4.89
CA ASN A 209 -21.92 3.24 5.78
C ASN A 209 -21.48 1.79 5.46
N LEU A 210 -20.37 1.58 4.74
CA LEU A 210 -19.81 0.25 4.47
C LEU A 210 -19.63 -0.54 5.77
N ARG A 211 -19.85 -1.85 5.66
CA ARG A 211 -19.53 -2.85 6.68
C ARG A 211 -18.60 -3.88 6.08
N VAL A 212 -17.67 -4.41 6.88
CA VAL A 212 -16.69 -5.39 6.41
C VAL A 212 -16.90 -6.70 7.15
N ILE A 213 -17.04 -7.78 6.40
CA ILE A 213 -16.95 -9.15 6.91
C ILE A 213 -15.59 -9.71 6.48
N TRP A 214 -14.68 -9.84 7.44
CA TRP A 214 -13.33 -10.34 7.23
C TRP A 214 -13.29 -11.84 7.50
N ILE A 215 -13.25 -12.65 6.44
CA ILE A 215 -13.24 -14.10 6.55
C ILE A 215 -11.82 -14.59 6.30
N ASP A 216 -11.13 -14.98 7.37
CA ASP A 216 -9.73 -15.41 7.33
C ASP A 216 -9.39 -16.30 8.54
N ALA A 217 -8.39 -17.15 8.39
CA ALA A 217 -7.84 -17.95 9.49
C ALA A 217 -7.00 -17.12 10.49
N HIS A 218 -6.64 -15.89 10.12
CA HIS A 218 -5.89 -14.93 10.92
C HIS A 218 -6.61 -13.58 10.96
N GLY A 219 -6.45 -12.84 12.06
CA GLY A 219 -7.04 -11.50 12.17
C GLY A 219 -6.38 -10.42 11.30
N ASP A 220 -5.17 -10.65 10.76
CA ASP A 220 -4.38 -9.67 9.97
C ASP A 220 -4.27 -8.27 10.61
N ILE A 221 -4.25 -8.25 11.95
CA ILE A 221 -4.38 -7.04 12.79
C ILE A 221 -3.08 -6.67 13.52
N ASN A 222 -1.93 -7.19 13.09
CA ASN A 222 -0.66 -6.72 13.63
C ASN A 222 -0.41 -5.27 13.22
N ILE A 223 0.16 -4.47 14.12
CA ILE A 223 0.81 -3.21 13.76
C ILE A 223 2.31 -3.47 13.51
N PRO A 224 3.05 -2.57 12.85
CA PRO A 224 4.47 -2.80 12.56
C PRO A 224 5.30 -3.06 13.83
N GLU A 225 4.91 -2.52 14.99
CA GLU A 225 5.58 -2.76 16.27
C GLU A 225 5.33 -4.16 16.86
N THR A 226 4.21 -4.82 16.52
CA THR A 226 3.84 -6.13 17.08
C THR A 226 4.08 -7.27 16.11
N SER A 227 4.28 -6.98 14.83
CA SER A 227 4.50 -8.01 13.82
C SER A 227 5.82 -8.76 14.06
N PRO A 228 5.79 -10.10 14.18
CA PRO A 228 7.00 -10.89 14.32
C PRO A 228 7.78 -11.05 13.01
N SER A 229 7.13 -10.82 11.86
CA SER A 229 7.69 -11.09 10.54
C SER A 229 8.03 -9.84 9.74
N GLY A 230 7.35 -8.71 9.99
CA GLY A 230 7.40 -7.53 9.14
C GLY A 230 6.64 -7.68 7.81
N ASN A 231 5.90 -8.79 7.63
CA ASN A 231 5.10 -9.04 6.43
C ASN A 231 3.79 -8.25 6.50
N TYR A 232 3.52 -7.42 5.50
CA TYR A 232 2.39 -6.50 5.47
C TYR A 232 1.02 -7.20 5.41
N HIS A 233 0.92 -8.38 4.78
CA HIS A 233 -0.37 -9.07 4.66
C HIS A 233 -1.01 -9.34 6.04
N GLY A 234 -0.20 -9.67 7.06
CA GLY A 234 -0.65 -9.89 8.44
C GLY A 234 -0.90 -8.61 9.25
N MET A 235 -0.78 -7.45 8.62
CA MET A 235 -1.03 -6.12 9.21
C MET A 235 -2.15 -5.35 8.51
N THR A 236 -2.70 -5.93 7.43
CA THR A 236 -3.51 -5.15 6.47
C THR A 236 -4.79 -4.64 7.11
N LEU A 237 -5.48 -5.46 7.91
CA LEU A 237 -6.70 -5.02 8.58
C LEU A 237 -6.39 -3.94 9.63
N ALA A 238 -5.29 -4.05 10.38
CA ALA A 238 -4.89 -2.99 11.31
C ALA A 238 -4.59 -1.67 10.60
N HIS A 239 -3.95 -1.71 9.42
CA HIS A 239 -3.72 -0.52 8.62
C HIS A 239 -5.04 0.08 8.12
N THR A 240 -5.96 -0.74 7.61
CA THR A 240 -7.29 -0.32 7.15
C THR A 240 -8.16 0.29 8.26
N LEU A 241 -7.99 -0.17 9.50
CA LEU A 241 -8.65 0.36 10.70
C LEU A 241 -7.99 1.63 11.26
N GLY A 242 -6.87 2.08 10.68
CA GLY A 242 -6.14 3.27 11.14
C GLY A 242 -5.39 3.07 12.46
N LEU A 243 -4.98 1.84 12.78
CA LEU A 243 -4.30 1.50 14.04
C LEU A 243 -2.79 1.76 14.02
N PHE A 244 -2.22 2.09 12.86
CA PHE A 244 -0.82 2.41 12.69
C PHE A 244 -0.49 3.76 13.36
N LYS A 245 0.63 3.82 14.09
CA LYS A 245 1.01 4.97 14.93
C LYS A 245 1.97 5.94 14.25
N LYS A 246 2.65 5.50 13.20
CA LYS A 246 3.58 6.30 12.39
C LYS A 246 3.15 6.31 10.92
N LYS A 247 3.73 7.22 10.15
CA LYS A 247 3.52 7.26 8.69
C LYS A 247 4.10 6.01 8.05
N VAL A 248 3.46 5.55 6.98
CA VAL A 248 3.91 4.41 6.19
C VAL A 248 4.55 4.95 4.90
N PRO A 249 5.81 4.60 4.59
CA PRO A 249 6.43 5.02 3.33
C PRO A 249 5.61 4.62 2.11
N TYR A 250 5.51 5.49 1.10
CA TYR A 250 4.76 5.26 -0.15
C TYR A 250 3.23 5.17 0.00
N PHE A 251 2.69 5.46 1.19
CA PHE A 251 1.26 5.55 1.48
C PHE A 251 0.80 6.98 1.78
N GLU A 252 1.60 8.01 1.44
CA GLU A 252 1.23 9.41 1.69
C GLU A 252 -0.10 9.80 1.02
N TRP A 253 -0.43 9.12 -0.08
CA TRP A 253 -1.69 9.28 -0.80
C TRP A 253 -2.93 8.89 0.02
N SER A 254 -2.79 8.00 1.02
CA SER A 254 -3.90 7.51 1.84
C SER A 254 -4.08 8.26 3.17
N GLU A 255 -3.16 9.18 3.52
CA GLU A 255 -3.15 9.85 4.83
C GLU A 255 -4.44 10.63 5.15
N LYS A 256 -5.13 11.14 4.12
CA LYS A 256 -6.35 11.96 4.27
C LYS A 256 -7.65 11.18 4.03
N LEU A 257 -7.56 9.88 3.77
CA LEU A 257 -8.75 9.06 3.54
C LEU A 257 -9.51 8.81 4.85
N THR A 258 -10.81 8.53 4.74
CA THR A 258 -11.56 7.98 5.87
C THR A 258 -11.18 6.52 6.05
N TYR A 259 -10.75 6.14 7.25
CA TYR A 259 -10.40 4.76 7.60
C TYR A 259 -11.62 3.99 8.13
N LEU A 260 -11.57 2.66 8.04
CA LEU A 260 -12.64 1.79 8.50
C LEU A 260 -12.73 1.85 10.03
N LYS A 261 -13.95 1.89 10.55
CA LYS A 261 -14.18 1.85 12.00
C LYS A 261 -14.27 0.41 12.51
N PRO A 262 -13.66 0.07 13.66
CA PRO A 262 -13.73 -1.28 14.22
C PRO A 262 -15.16 -1.79 14.42
N GLU A 263 -16.08 -0.96 14.88
CA GLU A 263 -17.50 -1.32 15.10
C GLU A 263 -18.26 -1.70 13.82
N ASN A 264 -17.69 -1.42 12.65
CA ASN A 264 -18.24 -1.76 11.35
C ASN A 264 -17.60 -3.03 10.73
N THR A 265 -16.81 -3.77 11.51
CA THR A 265 -16.05 -4.94 11.07
C THR A 265 -16.41 -6.18 11.89
N ALA A 266 -16.66 -7.29 11.22
CA ALA A 266 -16.80 -8.61 11.84
C ALA A 266 -15.75 -9.56 11.27
N ILE A 267 -14.95 -10.21 12.13
CA ILE A 267 -13.96 -11.21 11.73
C ILE A 267 -14.55 -12.60 11.97
N ILE A 268 -14.45 -13.48 10.96
CA ILE A 268 -14.98 -14.85 10.99
C ILE A 268 -13.89 -15.82 10.56
N GLY A 269 -13.71 -16.91 11.31
CA GLY A 269 -12.80 -18.00 10.94
C GLY A 269 -11.41 -17.92 11.58
N ASP A 270 -11.13 -16.91 12.40
CA ASP A 270 -9.85 -16.77 13.09
C ASP A 270 -9.61 -17.97 14.01
N LYS A 271 -8.62 -18.78 13.64
CA LYS A 271 -8.20 -19.97 14.38
C LYS A 271 -6.81 -19.81 15.00
N SER A 272 -6.13 -18.71 14.65
CA SER A 272 -4.73 -18.47 15.01
C SER A 272 -4.61 -17.42 16.11
N CYS A 273 -5.65 -16.61 16.33
CA CYS A 273 -5.91 -16.03 17.64
C CYS A 273 -6.49 -17.12 18.56
N TYR A 274 -5.94 -17.25 19.76
CA TYR A 274 -6.52 -18.10 20.79
C TYR A 274 -8.02 -17.77 20.90
N TYR A 275 -8.89 -18.76 20.63
CA TYR A 275 -10.38 -18.77 20.65
C TYR A 275 -11.13 -18.68 19.29
N ILE A 276 -11.49 -19.88 18.74
CA ILE A 276 -12.84 -20.32 18.23
C ILE A 276 -13.50 -19.47 17.10
N CYS A 277 -14.04 -19.92 15.96
CA CYS A 277 -14.48 -21.21 15.38
C CYS A 277 -14.72 -21.09 13.84
N TYR A 278 -15.09 -22.21 13.21
CA TYR A 278 -15.19 -22.57 11.78
C TYR A 278 -16.21 -21.86 10.85
N LEU A 279 -15.90 -21.96 9.52
CA LEU A 279 -16.75 -22.16 8.30
C LEU A 279 -16.93 -21.02 7.26
N ASN A 280 -16.21 -21.20 6.13
CA ASN A 280 -16.48 -21.07 4.67
C ASN A 280 -17.41 -20.00 4.03
N PHE A 281 -16.89 -19.55 2.86
CA PHE A 281 -17.42 -18.71 1.74
C PHE A 281 -17.31 -17.18 1.85
N LYS A 282 -16.58 -16.58 0.90
CA LYS A 282 -16.21 -15.16 0.81
C LYS A 282 -17.13 -14.45 -0.21
N PHE A 283 -18.03 -13.59 0.28
CA PHE A 283 -18.71 -12.55 -0.49
C PHE A 283 -18.62 -11.25 0.30
N ILE A 284 -18.16 -10.17 -0.34
CA ILE A 284 -18.35 -8.81 0.15
C ILE A 284 -19.74 -8.41 -0.35
N LEU A 285 -20.70 -8.21 0.57
CA LEU A 285 -22.04 -7.69 0.30
C LEU A 285 -22.05 -6.15 0.38
#